data_AF-A0A1B5DT20-F1
#
_entry.id   AF-A0A1B5DT20-F1
#
_cell.length_a   1.000
_cell.length_b   1.000
_cell.length_c   1.000
_cell.angle_alpha   90.00
_cell.angle_beta   90.00
_cell.angle_gamma   90.00
#
_symmetry.space_group_name_H-M   'P 1'
#
loop_
_entity.id
_entity.type
_entity.pdbx_description
1 polymer ?
#
loop_
_entity_poly.entity_id
_entity_poly.type
_entity_poly.pdbx_seq_one_letter_code
_entity_poly.pdbx_strand_id
1 'polypeptide(L)'
;MNTLHKAIEATPVKPGTPATVAATTHSTVRPDSTQYLSSKKDKQKPDDVLGGLFFSPHETYRSLTTPHSSHVAGIKLAMQHFGQSPTDIYAQVTPLNNGFNVTMRDGFTLFISHKELDLAKEGSQLLGNEDMLKDANFLYATLAKRKQLQSNDPAEQASYPMTLRNTNKGEHAGSVLKLMGLENHLKEVKSESLGTGQKLGITVVSNGESMLVVDGHEDFHGTPSKLRLKKPAYVLSDLPATTRLDEPSTDSRPARVAPSPPQTNVKPLAAPLGPPSPGAMPDISSKRNGERPANILTGLSNTPPGFGEFRETAAYVDAIKLMMMTFGQSPTDCFQRVAVAGDGYDVTMRDGYEVHVSRQELQRAGQALKLSGDDSELIKDANFMFAAFMKRHQLEHEDPVARSDFETTLSDAIQNGRHIKPVLENIGMIGHMRHVHVSELEDQNTVGFLYGFGLVLGNEKAHQYLPYEGHGYVLDPH
;
A
#
# COMPACT_ATOMS: atom_id res chain seq x y z
N MET A 1 -58.98 -30.80 -20.41
CA MET A 1 -58.25 -31.70 -21.31
C MET A 1 -58.06 -30.99 -22.65
N ASN A 2 -56.79 -30.81 -23.06
CA ASN A 2 -56.23 -30.49 -24.38
C ASN A 2 -56.86 -29.32 -25.20
N THR A 3 -56.11 -28.42 -25.83
CA THR A 3 -55.01 -28.72 -26.76
C THR A 3 -54.22 -27.44 -27.12
N LEU A 4 -52.93 -27.65 -27.46
CA LEU A 4 -51.92 -26.73 -27.98
C LEU A 4 -52.41 -25.71 -29.04
N HIS A 5 -51.80 -24.51 -29.03
CA HIS A 5 -51.62 -23.59 -30.18
C HIS A 5 -50.12 -23.20 -30.21
N LYS A 6 -49.31 -23.75 -31.12
CA LYS A 6 -49.03 -23.38 -32.52
C LYS A 6 -48.24 -22.06 -32.68
N ALA A 7 -47.03 -22.23 -33.18
CA ALA A 7 -46.00 -21.23 -33.46
C ALA A 7 -46.41 -20.23 -34.55
N ILE A 8 -45.86 -19.01 -34.47
CA ILE A 8 -45.91 -17.98 -35.52
C ILE A 8 -44.47 -17.66 -35.93
N GLU A 9 -44.19 -17.83 -37.23
CA GLU A 9 -42.96 -17.47 -37.92
C GLU A 9 -42.75 -15.94 -37.90
N ALA A 10 -41.54 -15.50 -37.53
CA ALA A 10 -41.12 -14.11 -37.67
C ALA A 10 -40.29 -13.94 -38.95
N THR A 11 -40.74 -13.04 -39.82
CA THR A 11 -40.00 -12.57 -41.00
C THR A 11 -38.90 -11.58 -40.59
N PRO A 12 -37.73 -11.55 -41.27
CA PRO A 12 -36.60 -10.71 -40.87
C PRO A 12 -36.76 -9.26 -41.35
N VAL A 13 -36.66 -8.30 -40.41
CA VAL A 13 -36.63 -6.86 -40.69
C VAL A 13 -35.17 -6.40 -40.80
N LYS A 14 -34.82 -5.71 -41.90
CA LYS A 14 -33.51 -5.10 -42.13
C LYS A 14 -33.22 -3.97 -41.11
N PRO A 15 -31.97 -3.76 -40.65
CA PRO A 15 -31.62 -2.66 -39.77
C PRO A 15 -31.67 -1.32 -40.51
N GLY A 16 -32.46 -0.37 -39.99
CA GLY A 16 -32.43 1.02 -40.42
C GLY A 16 -31.29 1.80 -39.74
N THR A 17 -30.71 2.74 -40.48
CA THR A 17 -29.66 3.68 -40.10
C THR A 17 -29.95 4.41 -38.77
N PRO A 18 -28.99 4.62 -37.86
CA PRO A 18 -29.25 5.33 -36.61
C PRO A 18 -29.54 6.82 -36.85
N ALA A 19 -30.65 7.29 -36.27
CA ALA A 19 -31.04 8.69 -36.25
C ALA A 19 -30.12 9.52 -35.34
N THR A 20 -29.67 10.67 -35.84
CA THR A 20 -28.95 11.70 -35.11
C THR A 20 -29.85 12.27 -34.01
N VAL A 21 -29.54 12.00 -32.74
CA VAL A 21 -30.25 12.61 -31.60
C VAL A 21 -29.62 13.96 -31.30
N ALA A 22 -30.46 15.00 -31.35
CA ALA A 22 -30.08 16.38 -31.09
C ALA A 22 -29.59 16.59 -29.66
N ALA A 23 -28.54 17.40 -29.53
CA ALA A 23 -27.93 17.79 -28.25
C ALA A 23 -28.96 18.49 -27.35
N THR A 24 -29.23 17.89 -26.20
CA THR A 24 -29.96 18.54 -25.09
C THR A 24 -28.91 19.17 -24.18
N THR A 25 -29.04 20.47 -23.93
CA THR A 25 -28.12 21.28 -23.13
C THR A 25 -28.05 20.77 -21.70
N HIS A 26 -26.91 20.17 -21.33
CA HIS A 26 -26.60 19.75 -19.96
C HIS A 26 -26.08 20.93 -19.13
N SER A 27 -26.63 21.08 -17.92
CA SER A 27 -26.14 21.98 -16.86
C SER A 27 -24.63 21.88 -16.69
N THR A 28 -23.97 23.04 -16.68
CA THR A 28 -22.54 23.23 -16.42
C THR A 28 -22.23 23.13 -14.92
N VAL A 29 -22.50 21.98 -14.31
CA VAL A 29 -21.86 21.61 -13.04
C VAL A 29 -20.66 20.75 -13.40
N ARG A 30 -19.45 21.29 -13.25
CA ARG A 30 -18.21 20.54 -13.47
C ARG A 30 -18.20 19.39 -12.45
N PRO A 31 -18.20 18.11 -12.87
CA PRO A 31 -18.11 17.00 -11.92
C PRO A 31 -16.83 17.14 -11.10
N ASP A 32 -16.93 16.91 -9.79
CA ASP A 32 -15.78 17.01 -8.90
C ASP A 32 -14.85 15.80 -9.11
N SER A 33 -13.88 15.93 -10.00
CA SER A 33 -12.93 14.87 -10.31
C SER A 33 -11.94 14.57 -9.17
N THR A 34 -11.93 15.37 -8.10
CA THR A 34 -10.98 15.24 -6.98
C THR A 34 -11.20 13.99 -6.13
N GLN A 35 -12.37 13.35 -6.25
CA GLN A 35 -12.65 12.07 -5.60
C GLN A 35 -11.85 10.90 -6.21
N TYR A 36 -11.65 10.91 -7.53
CA TYR A 36 -11.14 9.76 -8.28
C TYR A 36 -9.74 9.97 -8.87
N LEU A 37 -9.29 11.22 -8.96
CA LEU A 37 -7.99 11.59 -9.49
C LEU A 37 -7.28 12.48 -8.48
N SER A 38 -5.96 12.34 -8.37
CA SER A 38 -5.17 13.21 -7.51
C SER A 38 -5.10 14.65 -8.03
N SER A 39 -4.48 15.52 -7.23
CA SER A 39 -4.19 16.89 -7.63
C SER A 39 -3.00 17.03 -8.59
N LYS A 40 -2.23 15.95 -8.84
CA LYS A 40 -1.04 15.95 -9.71
C LYS A 40 -1.42 16.29 -11.15
N LYS A 41 -0.64 17.17 -11.77
CA LYS A 41 -0.85 17.65 -13.15
C LYS A 41 0.48 17.88 -13.85
N ASP A 42 0.40 18.14 -15.16
CA ASP A 42 1.52 18.60 -15.97
C ASP A 42 2.76 17.68 -15.87
N LYS A 43 2.53 16.36 -15.95
CA LYS A 43 3.56 15.31 -15.89
C LYS A 43 4.33 15.24 -14.57
N GLN A 44 3.79 15.80 -13.48
CA GLN A 44 4.37 15.63 -12.14
C GLN A 44 4.55 14.15 -11.82
N LYS A 45 5.75 13.78 -11.36
CA LYS A 45 6.11 12.42 -10.98
C LYS A 45 5.56 12.08 -9.59
N PRO A 46 5.40 10.78 -9.28
CA PRO A 46 5.23 10.34 -7.90
C PRO A 46 6.37 10.87 -7.02
N ASP A 47 6.04 11.39 -5.85
CA ASP A 47 7.05 11.86 -4.88
C ASP A 47 7.83 10.68 -4.27
N ASP A 48 7.16 9.53 -4.14
CA ASP A 48 7.73 8.26 -3.71
C ASP A 48 7.16 7.12 -4.56
N VAL A 49 7.79 6.85 -5.70
CA VAL A 49 7.32 5.78 -6.61
C VAL A 49 7.45 4.38 -6.00
N LEU A 50 8.39 4.20 -5.07
CA LEU A 50 8.64 2.91 -4.43
C LEU A 50 7.64 2.73 -3.27
N GLY A 51 7.69 3.57 -2.25
CA GLY A 51 6.84 3.45 -1.06
C GLY A 51 5.42 3.98 -1.22
N GLY A 52 5.10 4.73 -2.29
CA GLY A 52 3.80 5.38 -2.46
C GLY A 52 2.68 4.49 -3.02
N LEU A 53 2.98 3.29 -3.51
CA LEU A 53 2.01 2.31 -4.03
C LEU A 53 2.56 0.88 -3.83
N PHE A 54 1.70 -0.14 -3.79
CA PHE A 54 1.71 -1.25 -2.83
C PHE A 54 0.58 -2.24 -3.10
N PHE A 55 0.70 -3.51 -2.71
CA PHE A 55 -0.43 -4.41 -2.52
C PHE A 55 -0.26 -5.14 -1.19
N SER A 56 -1.35 -5.57 -0.56
CA SER A 56 -1.30 -6.32 0.72
C SER A 56 -0.76 -7.74 0.53
N PRO A 57 0.33 -8.14 1.21
CA PRO A 57 0.84 -9.49 1.16
C PRO A 57 0.44 -10.29 2.41
N HIS A 58 -0.82 -10.70 2.63
CA HIS A 58 -1.09 -11.87 3.50
C HIS A 58 -2.48 -12.57 3.42
N GLU A 59 -2.39 -13.92 3.48
CA GLU A 59 -3.21 -14.94 4.17
C GLU A 59 -4.73 -15.13 3.97
N THR A 60 -5.07 -15.95 2.99
CA THR A 60 -5.80 -17.19 3.32
C THR A 60 -5.01 -18.39 2.80
N TYR A 61 -5.05 -19.50 3.54
CA TYR A 61 -4.42 -20.81 3.25
C TYR A 61 -4.94 -21.48 1.95
N ARG A 62 -5.49 -20.70 1.01
CA ARG A 62 -5.93 -21.07 -0.34
C ARG A 62 -5.63 -20.01 -1.41
N SER A 63 -4.82 -18.98 -1.15
CA SER A 63 -4.28 -18.15 -2.25
C SER A 63 -2.94 -18.71 -2.74
N LEU A 64 -3.00 -19.70 -3.63
CA LEU A 64 -1.88 -20.11 -4.49
C LEU A 64 -1.66 -19.12 -5.65
N THR A 65 -2.07 -17.85 -5.50
CA THR A 65 -1.99 -16.83 -6.54
C THR A 65 -1.38 -15.57 -5.95
N THR A 66 -0.22 -15.18 -6.47
CA THR A 66 0.45 -13.89 -6.26
C THR A 66 -0.42 -12.76 -6.84
N PRO A 67 -1.14 -11.95 -6.05
CA PRO A 67 -1.97 -10.92 -6.61
C PRO A 67 -1.18 -9.61 -6.69
N HIS A 68 -1.18 -8.99 -7.86
CA HIS A 68 -0.85 -7.58 -8.13
C HIS A 68 0.60 -7.11 -8.33
N SER A 69 1.67 -7.88 -8.05
CA SER A 69 3.02 -7.29 -8.25
C SER A 69 3.28 -6.81 -9.69
N SER A 70 2.86 -7.55 -10.72
CA SER A 70 2.90 -7.08 -12.11
C SER A 70 2.00 -5.87 -12.38
N HIS A 71 0.82 -5.78 -11.74
CA HIS A 71 -0.10 -4.65 -11.90
C HIS A 71 0.48 -3.39 -11.27
N VAL A 72 0.97 -3.50 -10.03
CA VAL A 72 1.65 -2.43 -9.30
C VAL A 72 2.89 -1.98 -10.06
N ALA A 73 3.73 -2.90 -10.52
CA ALA A 73 4.91 -2.58 -11.31
C ALA A 73 4.56 -1.86 -12.62
N GLY A 74 3.51 -2.32 -13.32
CA GLY A 74 2.96 -1.68 -14.53
C GLY A 74 2.47 -0.25 -14.29
N ILE A 75 1.66 -0.07 -13.24
CA ILE A 75 1.11 1.23 -12.84
C ILE A 75 2.23 2.19 -12.45
N LYS A 76 3.16 1.76 -11.59
CA LYS A 76 4.31 2.58 -11.18
C LYS A 76 5.19 2.94 -12.37
N LEU A 77 5.44 2.01 -13.30
CA LEU A 77 6.22 2.29 -14.50
C LEU A 77 5.55 3.38 -15.34
N ALA A 78 4.24 3.28 -15.57
CA ALA A 78 3.49 4.28 -16.32
C ALA A 78 3.51 5.65 -15.62
N MET A 79 3.28 5.67 -14.30
CA MET A 79 3.30 6.88 -13.48
C MET A 79 4.68 7.56 -13.49
N GLN A 80 5.74 6.78 -13.31
CA GLN A 80 7.10 7.31 -13.32
C GLN A 80 7.53 7.77 -14.71
N HIS A 81 7.10 7.07 -15.77
CA HIS A 81 7.49 7.41 -17.14
C HIS A 81 6.73 8.62 -17.69
N PHE A 82 5.40 8.65 -17.60
CA PHE A 82 4.59 9.73 -18.20
C PHE A 82 4.23 10.86 -17.23
N GLY A 83 4.07 10.56 -15.94
CA GLY A 83 3.47 11.43 -14.93
C GLY A 83 2.47 10.63 -14.10
N GLN A 84 2.28 10.97 -12.82
CA GLN A 84 1.46 10.17 -11.89
C GLN A 84 -0.01 10.12 -12.31
N SER A 85 -0.55 11.24 -12.80
CA SER A 85 -1.99 11.35 -13.07
C SER A 85 -2.40 10.51 -14.27
N PRO A 86 -3.59 9.86 -14.25
CA PRO A 86 -4.15 9.19 -15.42
C PRO A 86 -4.29 10.11 -16.64
N THR A 87 -4.39 11.44 -16.45
CA THR A 87 -4.40 12.41 -17.54
C THR A 87 -3.05 12.57 -18.24
N ASP A 88 -1.95 12.22 -17.57
CA ASP A 88 -0.61 12.21 -18.17
C ASP A 88 -0.33 10.87 -18.89
N ILE A 89 -0.94 9.78 -18.41
CA ILE A 89 -0.73 8.42 -18.92
C ILE A 89 -1.61 8.10 -20.12
N TYR A 90 -2.91 8.43 -20.09
CA TYR A 90 -3.82 8.17 -21.20
C TYR A 90 -3.80 9.29 -22.25
N ALA A 91 -4.29 8.99 -23.46
CA ALA A 91 -4.41 10.01 -24.50
C ALA A 91 -5.49 11.03 -24.15
N GLN A 92 -6.57 10.60 -23.51
CA GLN A 92 -7.63 11.47 -23.02
C GLN A 92 -8.38 10.86 -21.85
N VAL A 93 -8.69 11.67 -20.83
CA VAL A 93 -9.61 11.34 -19.74
C VAL A 93 -10.63 12.47 -19.64
N THR A 94 -11.89 12.17 -19.93
CA THR A 94 -12.97 13.17 -19.97
C THR A 94 -13.99 12.87 -18.86
N PRO A 95 -14.10 13.73 -17.83
CA PRO A 95 -15.09 13.53 -16.77
C PRO A 95 -16.51 13.75 -17.30
N LEU A 96 -17.43 12.92 -16.83
CA LEU A 96 -18.87 12.97 -17.08
C LEU A 96 -19.62 12.94 -15.74
N ASN A 97 -20.92 13.17 -15.75
CA ASN A 97 -21.72 13.18 -14.52
C ASN A 97 -21.78 11.83 -13.80
N ASN A 98 -21.54 10.72 -14.51
CA ASN A 98 -21.68 9.36 -14.00
C ASN A 98 -20.41 8.50 -14.14
N GLY A 99 -19.27 9.11 -14.48
CA GLY A 99 -18.04 8.38 -14.78
C GLY A 99 -17.08 9.16 -15.66
N PHE A 100 -16.26 8.43 -16.41
CA PHE A 100 -15.24 8.97 -17.29
C PHE A 100 -15.25 8.26 -18.64
N ASN A 101 -15.11 9.03 -19.71
CA ASN A 101 -14.66 8.49 -20.99
C ASN A 101 -13.13 8.51 -21.02
N VAL A 102 -12.52 7.38 -21.34
CA VAL A 102 -11.07 7.21 -21.40
C VAL A 102 -10.67 6.76 -22.80
N THR A 103 -9.72 7.48 -23.39
CA THR A 103 -9.03 7.09 -24.63
C THR A 103 -7.59 6.76 -24.28
N MET A 104 -7.19 5.50 -24.44
CA MET A 104 -5.83 5.03 -24.18
C MET A 104 -4.88 5.41 -25.33
N ARG A 105 -3.55 5.30 -25.12
CA ARG A 105 -2.53 5.72 -26.10
C ARG A 105 -2.48 4.85 -27.37
N ASP A 106 -3.00 3.64 -27.30
CA ASP A 106 -3.18 2.77 -28.46
C ASP A 106 -4.52 2.99 -29.20
N GLY A 107 -5.30 3.99 -28.80
CA GLY A 107 -6.57 4.33 -29.42
C GLY A 107 -7.78 3.56 -28.88
N PHE A 108 -7.60 2.64 -27.93
CA PHE A 108 -8.72 1.97 -27.29
C PHE A 108 -9.54 2.94 -26.45
N THR A 109 -10.86 2.97 -26.64
CA THR A 109 -11.78 3.83 -25.89
C THR A 109 -12.70 3.02 -25.00
N LEU A 110 -12.92 3.46 -23.76
CA LEU A 110 -13.91 2.88 -22.86
C LEU A 110 -14.61 3.95 -22.02
N PHE A 111 -15.77 3.58 -21.49
CA PHE A 111 -16.43 4.29 -20.40
C PHE A 111 -16.23 3.50 -19.10
N ILE A 112 -15.89 4.21 -18.03
CA ILE A 112 -15.83 3.67 -16.66
C ILE A 112 -16.74 4.50 -15.75
N SER A 113 -17.69 3.86 -15.09
CA SER A 113 -18.62 4.53 -14.18
C SER A 113 -18.02 4.78 -12.79
N HIS A 114 -18.56 5.74 -12.04
CA HIS A 114 -18.20 5.95 -10.63
C HIS A 114 -18.34 4.67 -9.80
N LYS A 115 -19.42 3.90 -10.00
CA LYS A 115 -19.63 2.62 -9.32
C LYS A 115 -18.55 1.59 -9.63
N GLU A 116 -18.07 1.54 -10.87
CA GLU A 116 -16.98 0.63 -11.24
C GLU A 116 -15.64 1.10 -10.65
N LEU A 117 -15.40 2.41 -10.56
CA LEU A 117 -14.24 2.96 -9.86
C LEU A 117 -14.27 2.63 -8.36
N ASP A 118 -15.42 2.74 -7.69
CA ASP A 118 -15.58 2.38 -6.28
C ASP A 118 -15.34 0.88 -6.07
N LEU A 119 -15.92 0.01 -6.91
CA LEU A 119 -15.69 -1.44 -6.88
C LEU A 119 -14.22 -1.80 -7.13
N ALA A 120 -13.54 -1.08 -8.03
CA ALA A 120 -12.13 -1.30 -8.29
C ALA A 120 -11.28 -0.84 -7.10
N LYS A 121 -11.60 0.28 -6.46
CA LYS A 121 -10.93 0.73 -5.23
C LYS A 121 -11.04 -0.31 -4.12
N GLU A 122 -12.22 -0.88 -3.90
CA GLU A 122 -12.44 -1.93 -2.91
C GLU A 122 -11.77 -3.26 -3.31
N GLY A 123 -11.83 -3.61 -4.58
CA GLY A 123 -11.38 -4.91 -5.09
C GLY A 123 -9.90 -4.99 -5.45
N SER A 124 -9.21 -3.87 -5.63
CA SER A 124 -7.81 -3.84 -6.08
C SER A 124 -6.83 -4.23 -4.99
N GLN A 125 -7.20 -4.07 -3.70
CA GLN A 125 -6.30 -4.29 -2.55
C GLN A 125 -4.98 -3.51 -2.64
N LEU A 126 -4.98 -2.43 -3.43
CA LEU A 126 -3.84 -1.53 -3.55
C LEU A 126 -3.73 -0.70 -2.28
N LEU A 127 -2.49 -0.55 -1.85
CA LEU A 127 -2.12 0.21 -0.66
C LEU A 127 -1.07 1.26 -1.04
N GLY A 128 -0.98 2.35 -0.29
CA GLY A 128 -0.09 3.46 -0.62
C GLY A 128 -0.58 4.81 -0.11
N ASN A 129 0.04 5.88 -0.60
CA ASN A 129 -0.33 7.25 -0.26
C ASN A 129 -1.63 7.64 -0.96
N GLU A 130 -2.50 8.41 -0.28
CA GLU A 130 -3.87 8.67 -0.73
C GLU A 130 -3.95 9.19 -2.18
N ASP A 131 -3.11 10.18 -2.52
CA ASP A 131 -3.09 10.76 -3.87
C ASP A 131 -2.65 9.75 -4.93
N MET A 132 -1.57 8.99 -4.69
CA MET A 132 -1.11 7.97 -5.63
C MET A 132 -2.11 6.82 -5.75
N LEU A 133 -2.82 6.49 -4.66
CA LEU A 133 -3.87 5.48 -4.65
C LEU A 133 -5.10 5.87 -5.48
N LYS A 134 -5.52 7.15 -5.48
CA LYS A 134 -6.61 7.62 -6.35
C LYS A 134 -6.27 7.32 -7.82
N ASP A 135 -5.10 7.76 -8.25
CA ASP A 135 -4.61 7.57 -9.61
C ASP A 135 -4.40 6.09 -9.95
N ALA A 136 -3.83 5.31 -9.02
CA ALA A 136 -3.55 3.89 -9.23
C ALA A 136 -4.84 3.06 -9.32
N ASN A 137 -5.82 3.33 -8.46
CA ASN A 137 -7.13 2.67 -8.52
C ASN A 137 -7.85 3.01 -9.81
N PHE A 138 -7.75 4.25 -10.30
CA PHE A 138 -8.29 4.63 -11.60
C PHE A 138 -7.65 3.81 -12.73
N LEU A 139 -6.31 3.72 -12.77
CA LEU A 139 -5.57 2.95 -13.79
C LEU A 139 -5.87 1.44 -13.72
N TYR A 140 -6.00 0.89 -12.51
CA TYR A 140 -6.40 -0.49 -12.30
C TYR A 140 -7.83 -0.74 -12.80
N ALA A 141 -8.75 0.18 -12.52
CA ALA A 141 -10.14 0.08 -12.91
C ALA A 141 -10.32 0.05 -14.43
N THR A 142 -9.64 0.97 -15.13
CA THR A 142 -9.67 1.07 -16.60
C THR A 142 -8.97 -0.11 -17.27
N LEU A 143 -7.86 -0.61 -16.71
CA LEU A 143 -7.21 -1.86 -17.14
C LEU A 143 -8.19 -3.04 -17.06
N ALA A 144 -8.84 -3.22 -15.90
CA ALA A 144 -9.81 -4.29 -15.70
C ALA A 144 -11.03 -4.12 -16.62
N LYS A 145 -11.44 -2.87 -16.89
CA LYS A 145 -12.57 -2.58 -17.78
C LYS A 145 -12.25 -2.91 -19.22
N ARG A 146 -11.05 -2.58 -19.68
CA ARG A 146 -10.58 -3.02 -21.00
C ARG A 146 -10.53 -4.54 -21.09
N LYS A 147 -9.99 -5.21 -20.06
CA LYS A 147 -9.98 -6.68 -20.00
C LYS A 147 -11.39 -7.25 -20.08
N GLN A 148 -12.35 -6.69 -19.36
CA GLN A 148 -13.77 -7.08 -19.43
C GLN A 148 -14.29 -7.02 -20.88
N LEU A 149 -14.07 -5.88 -21.54
CA LEU A 149 -14.57 -5.62 -22.89
C LEU A 149 -13.88 -6.48 -23.97
N GLN A 150 -12.64 -6.89 -23.74
CA GLN A 150 -11.86 -7.73 -24.66
C GLN A 150 -11.93 -9.23 -24.31
N SER A 151 -12.52 -9.60 -23.18
CA SER A 151 -12.57 -11.00 -22.74
C SER A 151 -13.40 -11.83 -23.69
N ASN A 152 -13.01 -13.08 -23.93
CA ASN A 152 -13.82 -14.06 -24.67
C ASN A 152 -14.70 -14.91 -23.72
N ASP A 153 -14.59 -14.70 -22.41
CA ASP A 153 -15.42 -15.35 -21.40
C ASP A 153 -16.73 -14.55 -21.21
N PRO A 154 -17.90 -15.11 -21.56
CA PRO A 154 -19.18 -14.42 -21.38
C PRO A 154 -19.46 -13.99 -19.94
N ALA A 155 -18.95 -14.73 -18.94
CA ALA A 155 -19.13 -14.40 -17.54
C ALA A 155 -18.31 -13.18 -17.11
N GLU A 156 -17.10 -13.02 -17.66
CA GLU A 156 -16.31 -11.80 -17.45
C GLU A 156 -16.93 -10.63 -18.19
N GLN A 157 -17.28 -10.78 -19.48
CA GLN A 157 -17.92 -9.71 -20.26
C GLN A 157 -19.16 -9.14 -19.55
N ALA A 158 -19.99 -10.03 -18.97
CA ALA A 158 -21.24 -9.63 -18.32
C ALA A 158 -21.05 -9.00 -16.92
N SER A 159 -19.90 -9.16 -16.27
CA SER A 159 -19.74 -8.80 -14.85
C SER A 159 -18.37 -8.21 -14.52
N TYR A 160 -18.36 -6.90 -14.31
CA TYR A 160 -17.15 -6.18 -13.90
C TYR A 160 -16.54 -6.69 -12.58
N PRO A 161 -17.33 -6.98 -11.52
CA PRO A 161 -16.79 -7.64 -10.31
C PRO A 161 -16.14 -9.00 -10.59
N MET A 162 -16.68 -9.79 -11.51
CA MET A 162 -16.05 -11.07 -11.90
C MET A 162 -14.72 -10.84 -12.59
N THR A 163 -14.64 -9.83 -13.48
CA THR A 163 -13.37 -9.43 -14.11
C THR A 163 -12.35 -8.94 -13.09
N LEU A 164 -12.74 -8.12 -12.10
CA LEU A 164 -11.84 -7.69 -11.01
C LEU A 164 -11.28 -8.90 -10.27
N ARG A 165 -12.15 -9.85 -9.87
CA ARG A 165 -11.73 -11.09 -9.21
C ARG A 165 -10.72 -11.89 -10.04
N ASN A 166 -10.93 -12.00 -11.36
CA ASN A 166 -10.02 -12.73 -12.23
C ASN A 166 -8.74 -11.96 -12.52
N THR A 167 -8.79 -10.63 -12.56
CA THR A 167 -7.60 -9.75 -12.68
C THR A 167 -6.72 -9.85 -11.43
N ASN A 168 -7.34 -9.97 -10.25
CA ASN A 168 -6.63 -10.23 -8.99
C ASN A 168 -5.84 -11.55 -8.99
N LYS A 169 -6.07 -12.49 -9.90
CA LYS A 169 -5.25 -13.71 -10.00
C LYS A 169 -3.83 -13.47 -10.52
N GLY A 170 -3.56 -12.25 -11.02
CA GLY A 170 -2.28 -11.86 -11.59
C GLY A 170 -2.30 -11.86 -13.12
N GLU A 171 -1.45 -11.03 -13.70
CA GLU A 171 -1.24 -10.87 -15.14
C GLU A 171 0.26 -10.78 -15.42
N HIS A 172 0.66 -11.20 -16.62
CA HIS A 172 2.03 -10.99 -17.09
C HIS A 172 2.28 -9.49 -17.31
N ALA A 173 3.47 -8.97 -16.98
CA ALA A 173 3.77 -7.53 -17.09
C ALA A 173 3.48 -6.95 -18.49
N GLY A 174 3.84 -7.68 -19.55
CA GLY A 174 3.52 -7.27 -20.92
C GLY A 174 2.01 -7.15 -21.15
N SER A 175 1.20 -8.06 -20.60
CA SER A 175 -0.27 -7.99 -20.68
C SER A 175 -0.83 -6.80 -19.91
N VAL A 176 -0.29 -6.52 -18.71
CA VAL A 176 -0.66 -5.34 -17.91
C VAL A 176 -0.45 -4.06 -18.74
N LEU A 177 0.75 -3.85 -19.29
CA LEU A 177 1.06 -2.64 -20.06
C LEU A 177 0.19 -2.52 -21.33
N LYS A 178 -0.12 -3.63 -22.00
CA LYS A 178 -1.05 -3.65 -23.15
C LYS A 178 -2.48 -3.30 -22.74
N LEU A 179 -2.98 -3.83 -21.62
CA LEU A 179 -4.30 -3.49 -21.10
C LEU A 179 -4.38 -2.05 -20.56
N MET A 180 -3.24 -1.44 -20.22
CA MET A 180 -3.14 0.02 -20.00
C MET A 180 -3.07 0.83 -21.32
N GLY A 181 -3.12 0.16 -22.47
CA GLY A 181 -3.03 0.76 -23.79
C GLY A 181 -1.68 1.38 -24.12
N LEU A 182 -0.60 0.79 -23.57
CA LEU A 182 0.78 1.23 -23.78
C LEU A 182 1.52 0.35 -24.80
N GLU A 183 0.81 -0.48 -25.58
CA GLU A 183 1.42 -1.42 -26.53
C GLU A 183 2.38 -0.75 -27.52
N ASN A 184 1.99 0.42 -28.05
CA ASN A 184 2.81 1.17 -29.00
C ASN A 184 4.06 1.81 -28.37
N HIS A 185 4.11 1.91 -27.04
CA HIS A 185 5.24 2.45 -26.28
C HIS A 185 6.10 1.36 -25.64
N LEU A 186 5.72 0.09 -25.80
CA LEU A 186 6.33 -1.03 -25.12
C LEU A 186 7.56 -1.53 -25.89
N LYS A 187 8.68 -1.66 -25.19
CA LYS A 187 9.88 -2.33 -25.71
C LYS A 187 10.30 -3.45 -24.77
N GLU A 188 10.41 -4.66 -25.30
CA GLU A 188 10.99 -5.79 -24.58
C GLU A 188 12.52 -5.71 -24.62
N VAL A 189 13.14 -5.91 -23.46
CA VAL A 189 14.59 -5.81 -23.25
C VAL A 189 15.04 -6.93 -22.32
N LYS A 190 16.35 -7.05 -22.11
CA LYS A 190 16.92 -7.89 -21.04
C LYS A 190 17.17 -7.06 -19.80
N SER A 191 16.96 -7.64 -18.63
CA SER A 191 17.06 -6.92 -17.36
C SER A 191 18.42 -6.27 -17.13
N GLU A 192 19.52 -6.81 -17.69
CA GLU A 192 20.86 -6.20 -17.69
C GLU A 192 20.86 -4.74 -18.18
N SER A 193 20.04 -4.43 -19.19
CA SER A 193 19.97 -3.08 -19.76
C SER A 193 19.39 -2.05 -18.78
N LEU A 194 18.64 -2.51 -17.77
CA LEU A 194 18.08 -1.66 -16.71
C LEU A 194 19.16 -1.27 -15.67
N GLY A 195 20.25 -2.03 -15.57
CA GLY A 195 21.36 -1.74 -14.64
C GLY A 195 22.43 -0.79 -15.21
N THR A 196 22.50 -0.64 -16.53
CA THR A 196 23.60 0.10 -17.20
C THR A 196 23.14 1.28 -18.04
N GLY A 197 21.87 1.32 -18.49
CA GLY A 197 21.38 2.36 -19.40
C GLY A 197 19.93 2.80 -19.15
N GLN A 198 18.97 1.90 -19.39
CA GLN A 198 17.54 2.26 -19.47
C GLN A 198 16.94 2.64 -18.10
N LYS A 199 17.52 2.19 -16.98
CA LYS A 199 17.28 2.58 -15.57
C LYS A 199 15.84 2.57 -15.03
N LEU A 200 14.82 2.53 -15.87
CA LEU A 200 13.41 2.49 -15.53
C LEU A 200 12.74 1.42 -16.40
N GLY A 201 12.10 0.45 -15.76
CA GLY A 201 11.44 -0.64 -16.47
C GLY A 201 10.76 -1.60 -15.51
N ILE A 202 10.42 -2.79 -16.01
CA ILE A 202 9.88 -3.89 -15.20
C ILE A 202 10.68 -5.14 -15.52
N THR A 203 11.20 -5.81 -14.50
CA THR A 203 11.74 -7.16 -14.62
C THR A 203 10.64 -8.19 -14.43
N VAL A 204 10.56 -9.18 -15.33
CA VAL A 204 9.62 -10.30 -15.21
C VAL A 204 10.26 -11.42 -14.38
N VAL A 205 9.68 -11.71 -13.21
CA VAL A 205 10.14 -12.79 -12.32
C VAL A 205 9.42 -14.10 -12.66
N SER A 206 8.09 -14.04 -12.85
CA SER A 206 7.22 -15.15 -13.27
C SER A 206 5.98 -14.62 -14.03
N ASN A 207 5.04 -15.50 -14.39
CA ASN A 207 3.82 -15.12 -15.13
C ASN A 207 2.90 -14.14 -14.37
N GLY A 208 2.95 -14.13 -13.04
CA GLY A 208 2.14 -13.23 -12.20
C GLY A 208 2.99 -12.31 -11.33
N GLU A 209 4.32 -12.39 -11.45
CA GLU A 209 5.27 -11.70 -10.60
C GLU A 209 6.25 -10.88 -11.42
N SER A 210 6.23 -9.57 -11.21
CA SER A 210 7.17 -8.65 -11.83
C SER A 210 7.51 -7.52 -10.87
N MET A 211 8.71 -6.97 -11.01
CA MET A 211 9.21 -5.88 -10.17
C MET A 211 9.44 -4.65 -11.03
N LEU A 212 8.97 -3.48 -10.59
CA LEU A 212 9.44 -2.22 -11.16
C LEU A 212 10.96 -2.15 -10.97
N VAL A 213 11.68 -1.52 -11.88
CA VAL A 213 13.09 -1.19 -11.72
C VAL A 213 13.25 0.31 -11.79
N VAL A 214 13.93 0.90 -10.82
CA VAL A 214 14.28 2.33 -10.79
C VAL A 214 15.77 2.45 -10.47
N ASP A 215 16.50 3.16 -11.32
CA ASP A 215 17.95 3.36 -11.25
C ASP A 215 18.74 2.05 -11.05
N GLY A 216 18.32 1.00 -11.75
CA GLY A 216 18.96 -0.32 -11.68
C GLY A 216 18.67 -1.13 -10.42
N HIS A 217 17.66 -0.75 -9.64
CA HIS A 217 17.20 -1.48 -8.46
C HIS A 217 15.75 -1.94 -8.66
N GLU A 218 15.47 -3.20 -8.34
CA GLU A 218 14.10 -3.74 -8.36
C GLU A 218 13.30 -3.20 -7.18
N ASP A 219 12.01 -2.93 -7.39
CA ASP A 219 11.06 -2.53 -6.37
C ASP A 219 10.46 -3.76 -5.72
N PHE A 220 11.01 -4.14 -4.58
CA PHE A 220 10.49 -5.20 -3.74
C PHE A 220 9.53 -4.59 -2.71
N HIS A 221 8.28 -4.36 -3.13
CA HIS A 221 7.18 -3.85 -2.28
C HIS A 221 7.51 -2.52 -1.58
N GLY A 222 8.09 -1.59 -2.32
CA GLY A 222 8.47 -0.27 -1.87
C GLY A 222 9.91 -0.14 -1.40
N THR A 223 10.71 -1.19 -1.57
CA THR A 223 12.14 -1.14 -1.26
C THR A 223 13.01 -1.46 -2.48
N PRO A 224 14.05 -0.66 -2.77
CA PRO A 224 15.06 -1.03 -3.76
C PRO A 224 15.77 -2.34 -3.38
N SER A 225 15.81 -3.31 -4.29
CA SER A 225 16.54 -4.57 -4.18
C SER A 225 17.48 -4.75 -5.38
N LYS A 226 18.36 -5.76 -5.31
CA LYS A 226 19.26 -6.05 -6.43
C LYS A 226 18.49 -6.45 -7.69
N LEU A 227 18.92 -5.89 -8.82
CA LEU A 227 18.40 -6.25 -10.13
C LEU A 227 18.72 -7.70 -10.49
N ARG A 228 17.69 -8.50 -10.78
CA ARG A 228 17.84 -9.89 -11.22
C ARG A 228 18.22 -9.90 -12.70
N LEU A 229 19.41 -10.39 -13.01
CA LEU A 229 19.93 -10.44 -14.38
C LEU A 229 19.36 -11.63 -15.18
N LYS A 230 19.50 -11.58 -16.50
CA LYS A 230 19.05 -12.59 -17.48
C LYS A 230 17.55 -12.84 -17.49
N LYS A 231 16.76 -11.86 -17.03
CA LYS A 231 15.30 -11.92 -17.04
C LYS A 231 14.74 -11.16 -18.24
N PRO A 232 13.58 -11.57 -18.78
CA PRO A 232 12.80 -10.70 -19.65
C PRO A 232 12.45 -9.42 -18.89
N ALA A 233 12.43 -8.31 -19.60
CA ALA A 233 12.08 -7.01 -19.02
C ALA A 233 11.35 -6.14 -20.04
N TYR A 234 10.62 -5.15 -19.53
CA TYR A 234 9.87 -4.19 -20.33
C TYR A 234 10.26 -2.77 -19.95
N VAL A 235 10.40 -1.90 -20.94
CA VAL A 235 10.55 -0.46 -20.77
C VAL A 235 9.51 0.28 -21.60
N LEU A 236 9.29 1.55 -21.29
CA LEU A 236 8.46 2.46 -22.07
C LEU A 236 9.33 3.45 -22.85
N SER A 237 8.89 3.82 -24.05
CA SER A 237 9.48 4.88 -24.87
C SER A 237 8.52 6.06 -25.05
N ASP A 238 9.07 7.27 -25.14
CA ASP A 238 8.28 8.49 -25.40
C ASP A 238 7.61 8.50 -26.80
N LEU A 239 8.21 7.79 -27.77
CA LEU A 239 7.72 7.69 -29.14
C LEU A 239 7.08 6.31 -29.42
N PRO A 240 6.03 6.24 -30.24
CA PRO A 240 5.47 4.97 -30.71
C PRO A 240 6.52 4.19 -31.50
N ALA A 241 6.61 2.87 -31.30
CA ALA A 241 7.61 2.00 -31.91
C ALA A 241 7.45 1.88 -33.44
N THR A 242 7.88 2.91 -34.16
CA THR A 242 8.28 2.85 -35.57
C THR A 242 9.52 3.71 -35.78
N THR A 243 10.41 3.24 -36.66
CA THR A 243 11.73 3.80 -37.04
C THR A 243 12.90 3.45 -36.11
N ARG A 244 13.64 2.40 -36.51
CA ARG A 244 15.01 2.10 -36.07
C ARG A 244 15.97 3.12 -36.68
N LEU A 245 16.83 3.73 -35.87
CA LEU A 245 18.15 4.21 -36.28
C LEU A 245 19.08 4.12 -35.05
N ASP A 246 20.27 3.59 -35.29
CA ASP A 246 21.26 3.12 -34.32
C ASP A 246 21.89 4.24 -33.46
N GLU A 247 22.23 3.89 -32.21
CA GLU A 247 22.98 4.72 -31.27
C GLU A 247 24.44 4.95 -31.70
N PRO A 248 25.10 5.95 -31.07
CA PRO A 248 26.36 5.63 -30.43
C PRO A 248 26.45 6.09 -28.96
N SER A 249 27.12 5.25 -28.17
CA SER A 249 27.50 5.46 -26.78
C SER A 249 28.66 6.46 -26.65
N THR A 250 28.68 7.23 -25.56
CA THR A 250 29.94 7.71 -24.97
C THR A 250 29.86 7.77 -23.44
N ASP A 251 30.84 7.08 -22.86
CA ASP A 251 31.30 7.07 -21.47
C ASP A 251 31.98 8.41 -21.13
N SER A 252 31.81 8.90 -19.90
CA SER A 252 32.75 9.78 -19.18
C SER A 252 32.29 10.06 -17.75
N ARG A 253 33.06 9.58 -16.76
CA ARG A 253 33.08 10.06 -15.37
C ARG A 253 34.37 10.86 -15.13
N PRO A 254 34.38 11.87 -14.24
CA PRO A 254 35.37 11.83 -13.15
C PRO A 254 34.84 12.32 -11.78
N ALA A 255 35.71 12.23 -10.77
CA ALA A 255 35.40 12.06 -9.35
C ALA A 255 35.66 13.28 -8.42
N ARG A 256 34.93 13.26 -7.28
CA ARG A 256 35.27 13.65 -5.88
C ARG A 256 35.47 15.13 -5.50
N VAL A 257 34.82 15.58 -4.41
CA VAL A 257 35.37 16.22 -3.16
C VAL A 257 34.25 16.43 -2.14
N ALA A 258 34.53 16.20 -0.85
CA ALA A 258 33.68 16.52 0.32
C ALA A 258 34.12 17.85 0.98
N PRO A 259 33.24 18.53 1.75
CA PRO A 259 33.54 18.71 3.18
C PRO A 259 32.33 18.66 4.14
N SER A 260 32.68 18.63 5.43
CA SER A 260 31.96 18.29 6.68
C SER A 260 30.90 19.32 7.20
N PRO A 261 30.16 19.03 8.29
CA PRO A 261 28.84 19.62 8.61
C PRO A 261 28.88 20.84 9.55
N PRO A 262 27.80 21.64 9.65
CA PRO A 262 27.62 22.56 10.76
C PRO A 262 26.90 21.91 11.94
N GLN A 263 27.50 22.08 13.12
CA GLN A 263 26.91 21.82 14.43
C GLN A 263 25.76 22.80 14.71
N THR A 264 24.67 22.31 15.31
CA THR A 264 23.75 23.16 16.07
C THR A 264 23.73 22.73 17.52
N ASN A 265 24.07 23.73 18.34
CA ASN A 265 24.18 23.76 19.77
C ASN A 265 22.77 23.76 20.39
N VAL A 266 22.46 22.83 21.29
CA VAL A 266 21.30 22.94 22.18
C VAL A 266 21.80 22.93 23.63
N LYS A 267 21.50 24.01 24.35
CA LYS A 267 21.84 24.21 25.76
C LYS A 267 20.85 23.42 26.63
N PRO A 268 21.28 22.82 27.76
CA PRO A 268 20.43 21.94 28.55
C PRO A 268 19.47 22.73 29.43
N LEU A 269 18.23 22.27 29.58
CA LEU A 269 17.36 22.69 30.67
C LEU A 269 16.96 21.49 31.54
N ALA A 270 17.01 21.76 32.84
CA ALA A 270 17.08 20.84 33.97
C ALA A 270 15.98 19.77 34.07
N ALA A 271 16.38 18.63 34.63
CA ALA A 271 15.52 17.74 35.43
C ALA A 271 15.95 17.85 36.91
N PRO A 272 15.18 17.37 37.90
CA PRO A 272 13.78 16.91 37.88
C PRO A 272 12.92 17.56 39.00
N LEU A 273 11.59 17.52 38.86
CA LEU A 273 10.68 17.46 40.02
C LEU A 273 10.07 16.06 40.05
N GLY A 274 10.00 15.50 41.26
CA GLY A 274 9.93 14.07 41.60
C GLY A 274 8.79 13.24 40.99
N PRO A 275 8.88 11.91 41.13
CA PRO A 275 7.91 10.98 40.55
C PRO A 275 6.54 11.12 41.24
N PRO A 276 5.42 11.12 40.51
CA PRO A 276 4.16 10.73 41.11
C PRO A 276 4.27 9.27 41.55
N SER A 277 3.82 8.98 42.78
CA SER A 277 3.72 7.62 43.30
C SER A 277 3.00 6.72 42.28
N PRO A 278 3.38 5.43 42.14
CA PRO A 278 2.71 4.52 41.22
C PRO A 278 1.28 4.29 41.71
N GLY A 279 0.34 5.09 41.22
CA GLY A 279 -1.04 4.66 41.13
C GLY A 279 -1.06 3.35 40.37
N ALA A 280 -1.77 2.36 40.88
CA ALA A 280 -1.97 1.12 40.14
C ALA A 280 -2.48 1.46 38.74
N MET A 281 -1.80 0.96 37.71
CA MET A 281 -2.21 1.10 36.31
C MET A 281 -2.88 -0.22 35.90
N PRO A 282 -4.20 -0.39 36.14
CA PRO A 282 -4.87 -1.67 35.91
C PRO A 282 -4.96 -2.06 34.43
N ASP A 283 -4.82 -1.07 33.53
CA ASP A 283 -4.98 -1.22 32.08
C ASP A 283 -3.68 -1.58 31.36
N ILE A 284 -2.59 -1.84 32.11
CA ILE A 284 -1.32 -2.38 31.60
C ILE A 284 -0.83 -3.51 32.50
N SER A 285 0.11 -4.32 32.02
CA SER A 285 0.70 -5.41 32.80
C SER A 285 1.54 -4.91 33.98
N SER A 286 2.00 -5.85 34.82
CA SER A 286 2.93 -5.56 35.92
C SER A 286 4.40 -5.61 35.51
N LYS A 287 4.73 -6.02 34.28
CA LYS A 287 6.10 -6.08 33.76
C LYS A 287 6.72 -4.70 33.71
N ARG A 288 7.99 -4.55 34.08
CA ARG A 288 8.69 -3.26 34.11
C ARG A 288 10.17 -3.44 33.82
N ASN A 289 10.84 -2.34 33.56
CA ASN A 289 12.31 -2.26 33.47
C ASN A 289 12.84 -3.10 32.30
N GLY A 290 12.15 -3.04 31.15
CA GLY A 290 12.56 -3.72 29.93
C GLY A 290 12.33 -5.23 29.92
N GLU A 291 11.47 -5.75 30.80
CA GLU A 291 11.13 -7.18 30.82
C GLU A 291 10.47 -7.58 29.49
N ARG A 292 11.10 -8.50 28.76
CA ARG A 292 10.62 -8.93 27.44
C ARG A 292 9.36 -9.80 27.52
N PRO A 293 8.55 -9.84 26.45
CA PRO A 293 7.48 -10.83 26.32
C PRO A 293 8.05 -12.25 26.35
N ALA A 294 7.42 -13.13 27.12
CA ALA A 294 7.83 -14.54 27.20
C ALA A 294 7.40 -15.34 25.95
N ASN A 295 6.31 -14.92 25.30
CA ASN A 295 5.71 -15.59 24.14
C ASN A 295 5.18 -14.59 23.10
N ILE A 296 6.08 -13.91 22.38
CA ILE A 296 5.66 -12.87 21.42
C ILE A 296 4.97 -13.41 20.16
N LEU A 297 5.22 -14.66 19.79
CA LEU A 297 4.68 -15.23 18.55
C LEU A 297 3.22 -15.64 18.71
N THR A 298 2.87 -16.37 19.78
CA THR A 298 1.51 -16.88 19.98
C THR A 298 0.77 -16.25 21.16
N GLY A 299 1.46 -15.52 22.04
CA GLY A 299 0.84 -14.82 23.18
C GLY A 299 -0.09 -13.68 22.75
N LEU A 300 0.14 -13.10 21.57
CA LEU A 300 -0.81 -12.22 20.89
C LEU A 300 -0.75 -12.43 19.37
N SER A 301 -1.88 -12.44 18.70
CA SER A 301 -2.01 -12.55 17.25
C SER A 301 -3.26 -11.84 16.74
N ASN A 302 -3.28 -11.55 15.45
CA ASN A 302 -4.48 -11.08 14.78
C ASN A 302 -5.53 -12.20 14.79
N THR A 303 -6.77 -11.87 15.18
CA THR A 303 -7.89 -12.78 14.91
C THR A 303 -8.15 -12.79 13.41
N PRO A 304 -8.30 -13.95 12.74
CA PRO A 304 -8.71 -14.00 11.35
C PRO A 304 -10.04 -13.27 11.13
N PRO A 305 -10.20 -12.50 10.03
CA PRO A 305 -11.48 -11.86 9.73
C PRO A 305 -12.60 -12.89 9.56
N GLY A 306 -13.80 -12.55 10.03
CA GLY A 306 -15.00 -13.32 9.71
C GLY A 306 -15.32 -13.28 8.21
N PHE A 307 -16.17 -14.20 7.74
CA PHE A 307 -16.62 -14.17 6.34
C PHE A 307 -17.29 -12.81 6.01
N GLY A 308 -16.74 -12.09 5.04
CA GLY A 308 -17.23 -10.76 4.63
C GLY A 308 -16.77 -9.59 5.52
N GLU A 309 -15.93 -9.85 6.53
CA GLU A 309 -15.30 -8.81 7.33
C GLU A 309 -13.97 -8.38 6.68
N PHE A 310 -13.79 -7.08 6.49
CA PHE A 310 -12.52 -6.49 6.04
C PHE A 310 -11.84 -5.85 7.24
N ARG A 311 -10.69 -6.38 7.63
CA ARG A 311 -9.90 -5.92 8.77
C ARG A 311 -8.40 -6.12 8.50
N GLU A 312 -7.66 -5.02 8.42
CA GLU A 312 -6.23 -4.98 8.13
C GLU A 312 -5.46 -4.48 9.36
N THR A 313 -5.06 -5.41 10.23
CA THR A 313 -4.41 -5.09 11.53
C THR A 313 -2.96 -5.53 11.65
N ALA A 314 -2.45 -6.25 10.66
CA ALA A 314 -1.14 -6.90 10.73
C ALA A 314 0.01 -5.93 11.02
N ALA A 315 0.08 -4.80 10.30
CA ALA A 315 1.15 -3.83 10.50
C ALA A 315 1.15 -3.19 11.89
N TYR A 316 -0.02 -2.95 12.49
CA TYR A 316 -0.11 -2.44 13.87
C TYR A 316 0.44 -3.48 14.85
N VAL A 317 0.01 -4.72 14.70
CA VAL A 317 0.44 -5.83 15.55
C VAL A 317 1.95 -6.05 15.44
N ASP A 318 2.50 -6.06 14.23
CA ASP A 318 3.93 -6.27 14.03
C ASP A 318 4.76 -5.10 14.56
N ALA A 319 4.31 -3.85 14.39
CA ALA A 319 4.98 -2.69 14.99
C ALA A 319 4.99 -2.77 16.52
N ILE A 320 3.86 -3.13 17.13
CA ILE A 320 3.74 -3.29 18.58
C ILE A 320 4.67 -4.40 19.07
N LYS A 321 4.67 -5.55 18.40
CA LYS A 321 5.58 -6.66 18.74
C LYS A 321 7.05 -6.26 18.59
N LEU A 322 7.39 -5.53 17.53
CA LEU A 322 8.74 -5.03 17.30
C LEU A 322 9.17 -4.10 18.45
N MET A 323 8.33 -3.13 18.83
CA MET A 323 8.58 -2.28 19.98
C MET A 323 8.74 -3.06 21.28
N MET A 324 7.86 -4.03 21.56
CA MET A 324 7.90 -4.83 22.78
C MET A 324 9.18 -5.68 22.89
N MET A 325 9.66 -6.20 21.76
CA MET A 325 10.88 -6.99 21.71
C MET A 325 12.15 -6.14 21.84
N THR A 326 12.11 -4.90 21.34
CA THR A 326 13.22 -3.95 21.43
C THR A 326 13.33 -3.32 22.82
N PHE A 327 12.23 -2.80 23.37
CA PHE A 327 12.25 -1.96 24.57
C PHE A 327 11.78 -2.67 25.85
N GLY A 328 10.94 -3.70 25.73
CA GLY A 328 10.26 -4.36 26.85
C GLY A 328 8.75 -4.44 26.62
N GLN A 329 8.07 -5.37 27.26
CA GLN A 329 6.65 -5.62 26.99
C GLN A 329 5.75 -4.45 27.38
N SER A 330 6.02 -3.80 28.52
CA SER A 330 5.08 -2.86 29.10
C SER A 330 5.04 -1.53 28.32
N PRO A 331 3.89 -0.86 28.21
CA PRO A 331 3.81 0.48 27.65
C PRO A 331 4.75 1.49 28.34
N THR A 332 5.06 1.29 29.62
CA THR A 332 6.04 2.12 30.35
C THR A 332 7.49 1.93 29.90
N ASP A 333 7.79 0.81 29.25
CA ASP A 333 9.10 0.53 28.66
C ASP A 333 9.15 1.01 27.18
N CYS A 334 8.02 0.87 26.46
CA CYS A 334 7.88 1.24 25.06
C CYS A 334 7.78 2.76 24.82
N PHE A 335 7.06 3.50 25.67
CA PHE A 335 6.90 4.95 25.56
C PHE A 335 7.85 5.71 26.49
N GLN A 336 8.08 7.00 26.22
CA GLN A 336 8.94 7.83 27.07
C GLN A 336 8.30 8.06 28.44
N ARG A 337 6.98 8.24 28.50
CA ARG A 337 6.22 8.41 29.75
C ARG A 337 4.81 7.84 29.60
N VAL A 338 4.34 7.17 30.65
CA VAL A 338 2.93 6.82 30.83
C VAL A 338 2.54 7.18 32.26
N ALA A 339 1.53 8.02 32.42
CA ALA A 339 1.05 8.45 33.73
C ALA A 339 -0.48 8.41 33.80
N VAL A 340 -1.04 7.98 34.93
CA VAL A 340 -2.48 8.04 35.17
C VAL A 340 -2.92 9.50 35.23
N ALA A 341 -3.95 9.85 34.46
CA ALA A 341 -4.50 11.20 34.42
C ALA A 341 -6.02 11.13 34.18
N GLY A 342 -6.81 11.80 35.01
CA GLY A 342 -8.26 11.89 34.83
C GLY A 342 -8.96 10.54 34.59
N ASP A 343 -9.63 10.43 33.44
CA ASP A 343 -10.37 9.24 32.98
C ASP A 343 -9.49 8.20 32.27
N GLY A 344 -8.18 8.44 32.13
CA GLY A 344 -7.25 7.53 31.49
C GLY A 344 -5.78 7.82 31.78
N TYR A 345 -5.00 8.06 30.71
CA TYR A 345 -3.54 8.15 30.78
C TYR A 345 -3.00 9.26 29.88
N ASP A 346 -2.05 10.01 30.42
CA ASP A 346 -1.17 10.86 29.61
C ASP A 346 0.04 10.03 29.17
N VAL A 347 0.27 9.98 27.86
CA VAL A 347 1.37 9.25 27.22
C VAL A 347 2.26 10.24 26.49
N THR A 348 3.56 10.24 26.81
CA THR A 348 4.58 10.91 25.99
C THR A 348 5.28 9.85 25.16
N MET A 349 5.16 9.95 23.85
CA MET A 349 5.84 9.08 22.87
C MET A 349 7.34 9.38 22.82
N ARG A 350 8.15 8.50 22.21
CA ARG A 350 9.62 8.66 22.20
C ARG A 350 10.12 9.80 21.31
N ASP A 351 9.29 10.27 20.38
CA ASP A 351 9.53 11.49 19.61
C ASP A 351 9.03 12.76 20.30
N GLY A 352 8.55 12.64 21.55
CA GLY A 352 8.07 13.74 22.37
C GLY A 352 6.61 14.13 22.13
N TYR A 353 5.89 13.47 21.21
CA TYR A 353 4.47 13.74 21.02
C TYR A 353 3.66 13.28 22.23
N GLU A 354 2.72 14.11 22.69
CA GLU A 354 1.89 13.82 23.86
C GLU A 354 0.44 13.55 23.47
N VAL A 355 -0.14 12.48 24.03
CA VAL A 355 -1.55 12.16 23.89
C VAL A 355 -2.18 11.88 25.24
N HIS A 356 -3.45 12.24 25.38
CA HIS A 356 -4.30 11.75 26.45
C HIS A 356 -5.22 10.64 25.90
N VAL A 357 -5.15 9.44 26.49
CA VAL A 357 -5.97 8.29 26.09
C VAL A 357 -6.90 7.92 27.24
N SER A 358 -8.21 8.05 27.01
CA SER A 358 -9.22 7.65 27.98
C SER A 358 -9.35 6.12 28.09
N ARG A 359 -9.88 5.62 29.20
CA ARG A 359 -10.21 4.18 29.34
C ARG A 359 -11.26 3.71 28.32
N GLN A 360 -12.14 4.62 27.89
CA GLN A 360 -13.11 4.32 26.85
C GLN A 360 -12.41 4.09 25.51
N GLU A 361 -11.50 4.97 25.09
CA GLU A 361 -10.72 4.81 23.87
C GLU A 361 -9.84 3.55 23.91
N LEU A 362 -9.24 3.24 25.07
CA LEU A 362 -8.52 1.98 25.29
C LEU A 362 -9.41 0.75 25.02
N GLN A 363 -10.63 0.73 25.58
CA GLN A 363 -11.58 -0.35 25.33
C GLN A 363 -11.98 -0.44 23.85
N ARG A 364 -12.20 0.70 23.20
CA ARG A 364 -12.58 0.75 21.77
C ARG A 364 -11.47 0.24 20.86
N ALA A 365 -10.24 0.69 21.09
CA ALA A 365 -9.07 0.21 20.37
C ALA A 365 -8.92 -1.30 20.50
N GLY A 366 -9.06 -1.86 21.71
CA GLY A 366 -9.01 -3.31 21.92
C GLY A 366 -10.15 -4.08 21.23
N GLN A 367 -11.38 -3.54 21.26
CA GLN A 367 -12.53 -4.13 20.57
C GLN A 367 -12.39 -4.12 19.04
N ALA A 368 -11.70 -3.12 18.49
CA ALA A 368 -11.48 -2.99 17.05
C ALA A 368 -10.30 -3.86 16.57
N LEU A 369 -9.20 -3.89 17.34
CA LEU A 369 -8.01 -4.67 17.00
C LEU A 369 -8.28 -6.19 17.10
N LYS A 370 -9.18 -6.60 18.01
CA LYS A 370 -9.62 -7.99 18.20
C LYS A 370 -8.45 -8.97 18.28
N LEU A 371 -7.49 -8.70 19.17
CA LEU A 371 -6.37 -9.61 19.38
C LEU A 371 -6.84 -10.93 20.03
N SER A 372 -6.19 -12.01 19.62
CA SER A 372 -6.31 -13.35 20.24
C SER A 372 -4.96 -13.79 20.81
N GLY A 373 -4.97 -14.71 21.76
CA GLY A 373 -3.74 -15.25 22.37
C GLY A 373 -3.99 -15.77 23.78
N ASP A 374 -2.99 -16.44 24.35
CA ASP A 374 -3.05 -17.02 25.69
C ASP A 374 -2.44 -16.12 26.78
N ASP A 375 -1.77 -15.03 26.39
CA ASP A 375 -1.19 -14.05 27.31
C ASP A 375 -2.07 -12.79 27.40
N SER A 376 -2.99 -12.80 28.37
CA SER A 376 -3.95 -11.69 28.55
C SER A 376 -3.28 -10.36 28.96
N GLU A 377 -2.12 -10.42 29.62
CA GLU A 377 -1.37 -9.21 30.01
C GLU A 377 -0.63 -8.62 28.81
N LEU A 378 -0.08 -9.45 27.94
CA LEU A 378 0.52 -9.03 26.67
C LEU A 378 -0.52 -8.42 25.72
N ILE A 379 -1.70 -9.02 25.61
CA ILE A 379 -2.82 -8.46 24.82
C ILE A 379 -3.26 -7.11 25.39
N LYS A 380 -3.31 -6.97 26.73
CA LYS A 380 -3.65 -5.73 27.40
C LYS A 380 -2.65 -4.61 27.07
N ASP A 381 -1.36 -4.91 27.19
CA ASP A 381 -0.28 -3.98 26.81
C ASP A 381 -0.37 -3.56 25.33
N ALA A 382 -0.62 -4.51 24.44
CA ALA A 382 -0.74 -4.25 23.00
C ALA A 382 -1.95 -3.35 22.67
N ASN A 383 -3.11 -3.60 23.28
CA ASN A 383 -4.29 -2.75 23.12
C ASN A 383 -4.02 -1.32 23.62
N PHE A 384 -3.26 -1.17 24.70
CA PHE A 384 -2.85 0.14 25.19
C PHE A 384 -1.98 0.89 24.17
N MET A 385 -0.95 0.23 23.64
CA MET A 385 -0.06 0.82 22.64
C MET A 385 -0.81 1.20 21.36
N PHE A 386 -1.75 0.36 20.92
CA PHE A 386 -2.60 0.66 19.78
C PHE A 386 -3.52 1.87 20.03
N ALA A 387 -4.10 2.00 21.22
CA ALA A 387 -4.93 3.16 21.55
C ALA A 387 -4.14 4.48 21.55
N ALA A 388 -2.91 4.47 22.06
CA ALA A 388 -2.02 5.64 22.02
C ALA A 388 -1.68 6.04 20.58
N PHE A 389 -1.33 5.07 19.73
CA PHE A 389 -1.16 5.29 18.28
C PHE A 389 -2.41 5.90 17.66
N MET A 390 -3.59 5.30 17.90
CA MET A 390 -4.84 5.76 17.31
C MET A 390 -5.22 7.16 17.77
N LYS A 391 -4.89 7.52 19.01
CA LYS A 391 -5.16 8.86 19.54
C LYS A 391 -4.33 9.92 18.83
N ARG A 392 -3.03 9.67 18.63
CA ARG A 392 -2.20 10.58 17.83
C ARG A 392 -2.69 10.63 16.39
N HIS A 393 -2.95 9.48 15.80
CA HIS A 393 -3.46 9.39 14.44
C HIS A 393 -4.76 10.19 14.25
N GLN A 394 -5.67 10.17 15.23
CA GLN A 394 -6.86 11.02 15.25
C GLN A 394 -6.47 12.50 15.26
N LEU A 395 -5.64 12.93 16.19
CA LEU A 395 -5.31 14.35 16.39
C LEU A 395 -4.56 14.95 15.20
N GLU A 396 -3.73 14.16 14.52
CA GLU A 396 -2.97 14.57 13.33
C GLU A 396 -3.74 14.39 12.01
N HIS A 397 -4.94 13.80 12.04
CA HIS A 397 -5.73 13.56 10.83
C HIS A 397 -6.07 14.87 10.11
N GLU A 398 -5.96 14.93 8.79
CA GLU A 398 -6.23 16.15 8.00
C GLU A 398 -7.73 16.50 7.96
N ASP A 399 -8.59 15.49 7.74
CA ASP A 399 -10.05 15.61 7.79
C ASP A 399 -10.54 16.06 9.20
N PRO A 400 -11.20 17.23 9.31
CA PRO A 400 -11.77 17.70 10.57
C PRO A 400 -12.78 16.74 11.22
N VAL A 401 -13.51 15.96 10.43
CA VAL A 401 -14.49 14.99 10.95
C VAL A 401 -13.77 13.87 11.68
N ALA A 402 -12.82 13.20 11.00
CA ALA A 402 -11.99 12.16 11.60
C ALA A 402 -11.21 12.70 12.82
N ARG A 403 -10.66 13.92 12.74
CA ARG A 403 -9.96 14.55 13.87
C ARG A 403 -10.85 14.74 15.10
N SER A 404 -12.15 14.98 14.91
CA SER A 404 -13.09 15.19 15.99
C SER A 404 -13.69 13.90 16.58
N ASP A 405 -13.56 12.77 15.89
CA ASP A 405 -14.23 11.52 16.27
C ASP A 405 -13.29 10.31 16.22
N PHE A 406 -13.08 9.69 17.39
CA PHE A 406 -12.13 8.60 17.54
C PHE A 406 -12.59 7.34 16.77
N GLU A 407 -13.90 7.08 16.76
CA GLU A 407 -14.47 5.90 16.11
C GLU A 407 -14.35 5.96 14.59
N THR A 408 -14.57 7.13 13.99
CA THR A 408 -14.38 7.34 12.54
C THR A 408 -12.94 7.04 12.14
N THR A 409 -11.97 7.59 12.88
CA THR A 409 -10.55 7.35 12.61
C THR A 409 -10.17 5.89 12.82
N LEU A 410 -10.67 5.26 13.90
CA LEU A 410 -10.43 3.86 14.21
C LEU A 410 -11.01 2.94 13.13
N SER A 411 -12.22 3.22 12.67
CA SER A 411 -12.87 2.43 11.62
C SER A 411 -12.11 2.53 10.29
N ASP A 412 -11.67 3.73 9.89
CA ASP A 412 -10.84 3.92 8.70
C ASP A 412 -9.54 3.12 8.79
N ALA A 413 -8.81 3.31 9.90
CA ALA A 413 -7.50 2.70 10.10
C ALA A 413 -7.56 1.17 10.08
N ILE A 414 -8.63 0.56 10.60
CA ILE A 414 -8.81 -0.89 10.67
C ILE A 414 -9.31 -1.46 9.32
N GLN A 415 -10.09 -0.70 8.54
CA GLN A 415 -10.58 -1.16 7.24
C GLN A 415 -9.50 -1.07 6.16
N ASN A 416 -8.71 0.00 6.18
CA ASN A 416 -7.74 0.29 5.12
C ASN A 416 -6.31 -0.15 5.47
N GLY A 417 -6.03 -0.40 6.75
CA GLY A 417 -4.69 -0.71 7.23
C GLY A 417 -3.70 0.46 7.06
N ARG A 418 -2.45 0.24 7.48
CA ARG A 418 -1.33 1.19 7.35
C ARG A 418 -0.03 0.44 7.05
N HIS A 419 0.94 1.14 6.48
CA HIS A 419 2.30 0.59 6.31
C HIS A 419 3.07 0.64 7.61
N ILE A 420 3.96 -0.33 7.78
CA ILE A 420 4.80 -0.43 8.98
C ILE A 420 5.53 0.88 9.27
N LYS A 421 6.03 1.59 8.24
CA LYS A 421 6.78 2.83 8.41
C LYS A 421 5.90 3.94 9.03
N PRO A 422 4.77 4.36 8.43
CA PRO A 422 3.81 5.27 9.06
C PRO A 422 3.31 4.80 10.43
N VAL A 423 3.17 3.49 10.65
CA VAL A 423 2.79 2.98 11.98
C VAL A 423 3.89 3.25 13.01
N LEU A 424 5.14 2.91 12.67
CA LEU A 424 6.30 3.15 13.53
C LEU A 424 6.55 4.64 13.75
N GLU A 425 6.40 5.48 12.73
CA GLU A 425 6.51 6.93 12.85
C GLU A 425 5.45 7.49 13.82
N ASN A 426 4.17 7.16 13.60
CA ASN A 426 3.06 7.70 14.39
C ASN A 426 2.90 7.05 15.78
N ILE A 427 3.54 5.90 16.06
CA ILE A 427 3.65 5.39 17.43
C ILE A 427 4.88 5.96 18.15
N GLY A 428 5.61 6.87 17.49
CA GLY A 428 6.69 7.68 18.06
C GLY A 428 8.10 7.12 17.88
N MET A 429 8.31 6.16 16.97
CA MET A 429 9.59 5.49 16.79
C MET A 429 10.50 6.13 15.74
N ILE A 430 10.13 7.26 15.14
CA ILE A 430 10.90 7.87 14.04
C ILE A 430 12.41 8.00 14.32
N GLY A 431 12.79 8.38 15.55
CA GLY A 431 14.19 8.52 15.97
C GLY A 431 14.92 7.20 16.26
N HIS A 432 14.18 6.09 16.36
CA HIS A 432 14.68 4.75 16.64
C HIS A 432 14.65 3.83 15.42
N MET A 433 13.99 4.24 14.35
CA MET A 433 13.84 3.41 13.15
C MET A 433 15.11 3.36 12.33
N ARG A 434 15.55 2.15 12.01
CA ARG A 434 16.63 1.92 11.05
C ARG A 434 16.20 0.94 9.98
N HIS A 435 16.39 1.33 8.73
CA HIS A 435 16.15 0.48 7.59
C HIS A 435 17.30 -0.52 7.42
N VAL A 436 16.98 -1.81 7.22
CA VAL A 436 17.97 -2.91 7.17
C VAL A 436 17.76 -3.82 5.99
N HIS A 437 18.82 -4.54 5.59
CA HIS A 437 18.72 -5.69 4.70
C HIS A 437 18.43 -6.98 5.51
N VAL A 438 17.80 -7.97 4.88
CA VAL A 438 17.42 -9.25 5.53
C VAL A 438 18.62 -9.98 6.16
N SER A 439 19.82 -9.80 5.60
CA SER A 439 21.06 -10.36 6.16
C SER A 439 21.40 -9.84 7.56
N GLU A 440 20.87 -8.68 7.98
CA GLU A 440 21.04 -8.20 9.36
C GLU A 440 20.05 -8.87 10.33
N LEU A 441 18.93 -9.40 9.81
CA LEU A 441 17.93 -10.15 10.57
C LEU A 441 18.29 -11.64 10.71
N GLU A 442 19.35 -12.08 10.03
CA GLU A 442 19.95 -13.41 10.17
C GLU A 442 20.66 -13.59 11.52
N ASP A 443 21.09 -12.48 12.14
CA ASP A 443 21.73 -12.50 13.46
C ASP A 443 20.74 -12.90 14.56
N GLN A 444 21.13 -13.85 15.41
CA GLN A 444 20.26 -14.48 16.43
C GLN A 444 19.66 -13.53 17.47
N ASN A 445 20.17 -12.30 17.56
CA ASN A 445 19.74 -11.31 18.54
C ASN A 445 18.99 -10.14 17.91
N THR A 446 18.83 -10.13 16.59
CA THR A 446 18.13 -9.06 15.88
C THR A 446 16.64 -9.36 15.84
N VAL A 447 15.83 -8.35 16.14
CA VAL A 447 14.40 -8.38 15.90
C VAL A 447 14.08 -7.25 14.93
N GLY A 448 13.33 -7.58 13.89
CA GLY A 448 12.95 -6.61 12.88
C GLY A 448 11.60 -6.95 12.26
N PHE A 449 11.07 -6.00 11.52
CA PHE A 449 9.99 -6.24 10.58
C PHE A 449 10.59 -6.39 9.19
N LEU A 450 10.16 -7.40 8.43
CA LEU A 450 10.56 -7.61 7.05
C LEU A 450 9.35 -7.49 6.12
N TYR A 451 9.48 -6.68 5.06
CA TYR A 451 8.40 -6.48 4.09
C TYR A 451 8.00 -7.80 3.43
N GLY A 452 6.69 -8.09 3.44
CA GLY A 452 6.14 -9.34 2.91
C GLY A 452 6.30 -10.57 3.80
N PHE A 453 6.92 -10.42 4.98
CA PHE A 453 7.14 -11.51 5.95
C PHE A 453 6.62 -11.19 7.35
N GLY A 454 6.49 -9.90 7.71
CA GLY A 454 6.02 -9.47 9.03
C GLY A 454 7.15 -9.40 10.06
N LEU A 455 6.84 -9.63 11.33
CA LEU A 455 7.84 -9.70 12.40
C LEU A 455 8.80 -10.90 12.20
N VAL A 456 10.10 -10.59 12.21
CA VAL A 456 11.19 -11.56 12.17
C VAL A 456 11.93 -11.55 13.50
N LEU A 457 11.97 -12.72 14.14
CA LEU A 457 12.84 -12.98 15.27
C LEU A 457 14.08 -13.71 14.76
N GLY A 458 15.21 -13.00 14.71
CA GLY A 458 16.48 -13.58 14.26
C GLY A 458 16.79 -14.86 15.03
N ASN A 459 17.01 -15.96 14.30
CA ASN A 459 17.50 -17.22 14.84
C ASN A 459 18.11 -18.08 13.71
N GLU A 460 18.99 -19.03 14.07
CA GLU A 460 19.68 -19.92 13.12
C GLU A 460 18.72 -20.68 12.17
N LYS A 461 17.46 -20.93 12.57
CA LYS A 461 16.46 -21.63 11.77
C LYS A 461 15.58 -20.70 10.93
N ALA A 462 15.64 -19.38 11.13
CA ALA A 462 14.93 -18.41 10.30
C ALA A 462 15.56 -18.33 8.91
N HIS A 463 16.88 -18.56 8.80
CA HIS A 463 17.67 -18.49 7.56
C HIS A 463 17.08 -19.30 6.40
N GLN A 464 16.48 -20.46 6.67
CA GLN A 464 15.88 -21.33 5.65
C GLN A 464 14.51 -20.84 5.14
N TYR A 465 13.88 -19.90 5.84
CA TYR A 465 12.57 -19.34 5.50
C TYR A 465 12.61 -17.86 5.14
N LEU A 466 13.71 -17.17 5.45
CA LEU A 466 13.93 -15.80 5.02
C LEU A 466 14.15 -15.74 3.51
N PRO A 467 13.68 -14.69 2.84
CA PRO A 467 13.91 -14.53 1.42
C PRO A 467 15.41 -14.30 1.18
N TYR A 468 15.90 -14.77 0.05
CA TYR A 468 17.30 -14.57 -0.35
C TYR A 468 17.68 -13.08 -0.41
N GLU A 469 16.72 -12.20 -0.74
CA GLU A 469 16.84 -10.74 -0.65
C GLU A 469 15.56 -10.18 -0.03
N GLY A 470 15.69 -9.17 0.82
CA GLY A 470 14.57 -8.53 1.50
C GLY A 470 15.06 -7.36 2.36
N HIS A 471 14.13 -6.48 2.71
CA HIS A 471 14.42 -5.31 3.53
C HIS A 471 13.31 -5.03 4.53
N GLY A 472 13.64 -4.25 5.54
CA GLY A 472 12.81 -4.11 6.70
C GLY A 472 13.22 -2.97 7.61
N TYR A 473 12.63 -2.95 8.80
CA TYR A 473 13.02 -2.04 9.88
C TYR A 473 13.41 -2.82 11.11
N VAL A 474 14.46 -2.35 11.76
CA VAL A 474 14.72 -2.63 13.17
C VAL A 474 14.49 -1.36 13.97
N LEU A 475 14.33 -1.52 15.28
CA LEU A 475 14.32 -0.41 16.22
C LEU A 475 15.61 -0.45 17.04
N ASP A 476 16.39 0.61 16.96
CA ASP A 476 17.60 0.78 17.75
C ASP A 476 17.21 1.36 19.13
N PRO A 477 17.68 0.77 20.24
CA PRO A 477 17.24 1.16 21.59
C PRO A 477 17.78 2.51 22.08
N HIS A 478 18.69 3.15 21.33
CA HIS A 478 19.43 4.35 21.73
C HIS A 478 19.35 5.46 20.71
#